data_AF-A0A660QMA4-F1
#
_entry.id   AF-A0A660QMA4-F1
#
_cell.length_a   1.000
_cell.length_b   1.000
_cell.length_c   1.000
_cell.angle_alpha   90.00
_cell.angle_beta   90.00
_cell.angle_gamma   90.00
#
_symmetry.space_group_name_H-M   'P 1'
#
loop_
_entity.id
_entity.type
_entity.pdbx_description
1 polymer ?
#
loop_
_entity_poly.entity_id
_entity_poly.type
_entity_poly.pdbx_seq_one_letter_code
_entity_poly.pdbx_strand_id
1 'polypeptide(L)'
;MGQNYLARHFKRRFNMTIPRYILTYRIQQARYLLETTTLPVKEIGNCVGIPDPQHFNKQFRRLTGQSPTTYRSNNRQKGDIIL
;
A
#
# COMPACT_ATOMS: atom_id res chain seq x y z
N MET A 1 -24.25 17.75 9.98
CA MET A 1 -23.75 16.93 8.85
C MET A 1 -22.93 15.76 9.41
N GLY A 2 -23.55 14.62 9.66
CA GLY A 2 -22.92 13.51 10.39
C GLY A 2 -21.99 12.64 9.52
N GLN A 3 -20.98 12.02 10.14
CA GLN A 3 -20.00 11.09 9.52
C GLN A 3 -20.64 10.04 8.57
N ASN A 4 -21.89 9.66 8.84
CA ASN A 4 -22.61 8.66 8.06
C ASN A 4 -23.06 9.14 6.67
N TYR A 5 -23.17 10.46 6.42
CA TYR A 5 -23.53 10.99 5.10
C TYR A 5 -22.39 10.77 4.10
N LEU A 6 -21.18 11.22 4.45
CA LEU A 6 -20.00 11.08 3.60
C LEU A 6 -19.68 9.61 3.31
N ALA A 7 -19.72 8.74 4.33
CA ALA A 7 -19.45 7.32 4.16
C ALA A 7 -20.46 6.63 3.21
N ARG A 8 -21.76 6.97 3.32
CA ARG A 8 -22.81 6.42 2.44
C ARG A 8 -22.66 6.91 1.00
N HIS A 9 -22.42 8.20 0.79
CA HIS A 9 -22.23 8.78 -0.54
C HIS A 9 -20.97 8.24 -1.21
N PHE A 10 -19.85 8.15 -0.48
CA PHE A 10 -18.62 7.58 -0.99
C PHE A 10 -18.80 6.11 -1.40
N LYS A 11 -19.42 5.29 -0.54
CA LYS A 11 -19.70 3.89 -0.86
C LYS A 11 -20.57 3.74 -2.11
N ARG A 12 -21.60 4.59 -2.28
CA ARG A 12 -22.44 4.60 -3.48
C ARG A 12 -21.66 4.95 -4.75
N ARG A 13 -20.72 5.90 -4.67
CA ARG A 13 -19.95 6.37 -5.83
C ARG A 13 -18.80 5.44 -6.23
N PHE A 14 -18.11 4.86 -5.25
CA PHE A 14 -16.86 4.11 -5.45
C PHE A 14 -16.98 2.60 -5.18
N ASN A 15 -18.17 2.14 -4.79
CA ASN A 15 -18.47 0.75 -4.40
C ASN A 15 -17.50 0.18 -3.34
N MET A 16 -16.91 1.05 -2.51
CA MET A 16 -15.98 0.67 -1.45
C MET A 16 -16.07 1.66 -0.28
N THR A 17 -15.60 1.23 0.89
CA THR A 17 -15.54 2.11 2.07
C THR A 17 -14.32 3.04 1.99
N ILE A 18 -14.42 4.20 2.64
CA ILE A 18 -13.30 5.17 2.72
C ILE A 18 -12.03 4.52 3.31
N PRO A 19 -12.07 3.77 4.43
CA PRO A 19 -10.87 3.13 4.95
C PRO A 19 -10.24 2.13 3.97
N ARG A 20 -11.06 1.40 3.20
CA ARG A 20 -10.56 0.48 2.18
C ARG A 20 -9.86 1.23 1.05
N TYR A 21 -10.44 2.33 0.58
CA TYR A 21 -9.84 3.18 -0.45
C TYR A 21 -8.50 3.75 0.01
N ILE A 22 -8.46 4.36 1.20
CA ILE A 22 -7.23 4.93 1.77
C ILE A 22 -6.15 3.87 1.92
N LEU A 23 -6.50 2.68 2.42
CA LEU A 23 -5.55 1.59 2.56
C LEU A 23 -4.99 1.15 1.21
N THR A 24 -5.85 0.98 0.20
CA THR A 24 -5.42 0.62 -1.17
C THR A 24 -4.46 1.67 -1.73
N TYR A 25 -4.78 2.96 -1.57
CA TYR A 25 -3.92 4.05 -2.00
C TYR A 25 -2.56 4.03 -1.28
N ARG A 26 -2.54 3.86 0.04
CA ARG A 26 -1.29 3.75 0.83
C ARG A 26 -0.42 2.59 0.36
N ILE A 27 -1.00 1.43 0.06
CA ILE A 27 -0.24 0.29 -0.46
C ILE A 27 0.27 0.55 -1.88
N GLN A 28 -0.47 1.26 -2.73
CA GLN A 28 0.04 1.68 -4.04
C GLN A 28 1.27 2.60 -3.89
N GLN A 29 1.23 3.58 -2.99
CA GLN A 29 2.38 4.43 -2.70
C GLN A 29 3.57 3.63 -2.13
N ALA A 30 3.30 2.64 -1.27
CA ALA A 30 4.35 1.77 -0.74
C ALA A 30 5.03 0.95 -1.86
N ARG A 31 4.28 0.44 -2.85
CA ARG A 31 4.84 -0.26 -4.02
C ARG A 31 5.78 0.65 -4.80
N TYR A 32 5.33 1.88 -5.09
CA TYR A 32 6.15 2.88 -5.78
C TYR A 32 7.46 3.15 -5.03
N LEU A 33 7.41 3.36 -3.72
CA LEU A 33 8.61 3.58 -2.90
C LEU A 33 9.54 2.35 -2.83
N LEU A 34 8.98 1.14 -2.82
CA LEU A 34 9.77 -0.10 -2.86
C LEU A 34 10.51 -0.29 -4.18
N GLU A 35 9.94 0.20 -5.28
CA GLU A 35 10.48 0.11 -6.65
C GLU A 35 11.49 1.22 -6.96
N THR A 36 11.25 2.44 -6.46
CA THR A 36 12.01 3.64 -6.85
C THR A 36 13.06 4.08 -5.84
N THR A 37 13.06 3.51 -4.63
CA THR A 37 13.97 3.95 -3.55
C THR A 37 14.66 2.78 -2.86
N THR A 38 15.71 3.09 -2.12
CA THR A 38 16.43 2.15 -1.25
C THR A 38 15.98 2.22 0.21
N LEU A 39 14.92 2.98 0.52
CA LEU A 39 14.46 3.19 1.90
C LEU A 39 14.19 1.87 2.63
N PRO A 40 14.52 1.72 3.92
CA PRO A 40 14.14 0.55 4.69
C PRO A 40 12.62 0.34 4.69
N VAL A 41 12.17 -0.91 4.68
CA VAL A 41 10.73 -1.27 4.67
C VAL A 41 9.97 -0.60 5.83
N LYS A 42 10.62 -0.48 6.99
CA LYS A 42 10.08 0.23 8.15
C LYS A 42 9.79 1.71 7.85
N GLU A 43 10.72 2.41 7.21
CA GLU A 43 10.55 3.82 6.87
C GLU A 43 9.48 4.02 5.80
N ILE A 44 9.34 3.08 4.85
CA ILE A 44 8.23 3.12 3.89
C ILE A 44 6.88 3.02 4.63
N GLY A 45 6.77 2.16 5.64
CA GLY A 45 5.58 2.08 6.50
C GLY A 45 5.25 3.43 7.16
N ASN A 46 6.26 4.13 7.69
CA ASN A 46 6.11 5.48 8.23
C ASN A 46 5.62 6.47 7.16
N CYS A 47 6.25 6.50 5.98
CA CYS A 47 5.90 7.40 4.88
C CYS A 47 4.46 7.24 4.41
N VAL A 48 3.93 6.01 4.37
CA VAL A 48 2.55 5.74 3.92
C VAL A 48 1.52 5.78 5.06
N GLY A 49 1.93 6.19 6.27
CA GLY A 49 1.03 6.32 7.42
C GLY A 49 0.57 4.98 8.01
N ILE A 50 1.42 3.94 7.93
CA ILE A 50 1.24 2.64 8.56
C ILE A 50 2.52 2.28 9.36
N PRO A 51 2.77 2.96 10.49
CA PRO A 51 4.04 2.86 11.21
C PRO A 51 4.26 1.51 11.90
N ASP A 52 3.17 0.80 12.26
CA ASP A 52 3.28 -0.54 12.84
C ASP A 52 3.76 -1.55 11.79
N PRO A 53 4.97 -2.15 11.94
CA PRO A 53 5.54 -3.01 10.91
C PRO A 53 4.74 -4.29 10.67
N GLN A 54 4.12 -4.86 11.72
CA GLN A 54 3.34 -6.09 11.59
C GLN A 54 2.06 -5.84 10.78
N HIS A 55 1.35 -4.75 11.09
CA HIS A 55 0.17 -4.32 10.38
C HIS A 55 0.51 -3.94 8.93
N PHE A 56 1.57 -3.16 8.70
CA PHE A 56 2.03 -2.83 7.35
C PHE A 56 2.31 -4.08 6.52
N ASN A 57 3.13 -5.01 7.03
CA ASN A 57 3.43 -6.27 6.35
C ASN A 57 2.16 -7.08 6.03
N LYS A 58 1.24 -7.18 7.00
CA LYS A 58 -0.03 -7.91 6.83
C LYS A 58 -0.89 -7.29 5.73
N GLN A 59 -1.07 -5.96 5.74
CA GLN A 59 -1.90 -5.28 4.74
C GLN A 59 -1.26 -5.28 3.36
N PHE A 60 0.06 -5.05 3.28
CA PHE A 60 0.80 -5.09 2.03
C PHE A 60 0.69 -6.48 1.39
N ARG A 61 0.96 -7.55 2.14
CA ARG A 61 0.82 -8.93 1.62
C ARG A 61 -0.60 -9.24 1.21
N ARG A 62 -1.60 -8.81 1.99
CA ARG A 62 -3.02 -9.03 1.66
C ARG A 62 -3.43 -8.39 0.33
N LEU A 63 -2.87 -7.22 0.00
CA LEU A 63 -3.24 -6.47 -1.20
C LEU A 63 -2.32 -6.72 -2.41
N THR A 64 -1.12 -7.25 -2.20
CA THR A 64 -0.12 -7.46 -3.28
C THR A 64 0.25 -8.93 -3.50
N GLY A 65 -0.15 -9.83 -2.60
CA GLY A 65 0.19 -11.25 -2.63
C GLY A 65 1.54 -11.62 -1.99
N GLN A 66 2.42 -10.65 -1.71
CA GLN A 66 3.77 -10.91 -1.22
C GLN A 66 4.23 -9.91 -0.14
N SER A 67 5.25 -10.26 0.64
CA SER A 67 5.81 -9.33 1.64
C SER A 67 6.47 -8.12 0.95
N PRO A 68 6.58 -6.95 1.60
CA PRO A 68 7.31 -5.80 1.04
C PRO A 68 8.75 -6.13 0.63
N THR A 69 9.46 -6.93 1.44
CA THR A 69 10.84 -7.33 1.17
C THR A 69 10.92 -8.22 -0.07
N THR A 70 10.06 -9.24 -0.16
CA THR A 70 9.95 -10.11 -1.35
C THR A 70 9.56 -9.30 -2.59
N TYR A 71 8.63 -8.35 -2.44
CA TYR A 71 8.19 -7.46 -3.51
C TYR A 71 9.35 -6.66 -4.10
N ARG A 72 10.19 -6.07 -3.25
CA ARG A 72 11.39 -5.34 -3.68
C ARG A 72 12.38 -6.25 -4.40
N SER A 73 12.68 -7.42 -3.83
CA SER A 73 13.64 -8.35 -4.43
C SER A 73 13.21 -8.79 -5.83
N ASN A 74 11.93 -9.11 -6.01
CA ASN A 74 11.38 -9.56 -7.30
C ASN A 74 11.41 -8.46 -8.38
N ASN A 75 11.18 -7.20 -8.00
CA ASN A 75 11.22 -6.10 -8.96
C ASN A 75 12.65 -5.66 -9.33
N ARG A 76 13.62 -5.84 -8.44
CA ARG A 76 15.04 -5.67 -8.81
C ARG A 76 15.47 -6.69 -9.86
N GLN A 77 15.08 -7.95 -9.71
CA GLN A 77 15.39 -9.01 -10.69
C GLN A 77 14.73 -8.77 -12.06
N LYS A 78 13.60 -8.06 -12.12
CA LYS A 78 12.96 -7.66 -13.38
C LYS A 78 13.65 -6.49 -14.08
N GLY A 79 14.40 -5.65 -13.35
CA GLY A 79 15.15 -4.52 -13.92
C GLY A 79 16.44 -4.92 -14.64
N ASP A 80 16.94 -6.14 -14.41
CA ASP A 80 18.17 -6.66 -15.01
C ASP A 80 17.91 -7.42 -16.33
N ILE A 81 16.65 -7.64 -16.71
CA ILE A 81 16.28 -8.19 -18.02
C ILE A 81 15.98 -7.02 -18.94
N ILE A 82 17.05 -6.51 -19.58
CA ILE A 82 16.95 -5.58 -20.71
C ILE A 82 16.24 -6.33 -21.87
N LEU A 83 15.12 -5.77 -22.36
CA LEU A 83 14.67 -5.95 -23.74
C LEU A 83 15.24 -4.83 -24.59
#